data_AF-A0A2T5PLX4-F1
#
_entry.id   AF-A0A2T5PLX4-F1
#
_cell.length_a   1.000
_cell.length_b   1.000
_cell.length_c   1.000
_cell.angle_alpha   90.00
_cell.angle_beta   90.00
_cell.angle_gamma   90.00
#
_symmetry.space_group_name_H-M   'P 1'
#
loop_
_entity.id
_entity.type
_entity.pdbx_description
1 polymer ?
#
loop_
_entity_poly.entity_id
_entity_poly.type
_entity_poly.pdbx_seq_one_letter_code
_entity_poly.pdbx_strand_id
1 'polypeptide(L)'
;MSESFSLLDEPWLAVRMHDGQVRELGLLALFELAGEISALAETSPPSLIAQYRLLLAITHRAISQAQGRWTDAERLRWYQDGLPLSAIRDYLQRWRERFWLFHSQHPFMQVAALADAEETRDKLKPWTQISLASANGNAPVVFDHSCDLAPRSINAADALRTLLGFLQFTPGGLVKTLRDSDKAGALANTAAVLPMGDSLAQSLCLALHPTTQTGHEDLPAWERSALNITQLRGDPELASGPNDRYTRQSRAVLLLADDEQRVQWIRFAAGLALGDDAQAPDPMASYRAGSNSLVRLSFSEGRALWRDLPALLPDAEGKASQPAAVLEWAANLQFYLGNGVQPLLIAGLASDQAKLLRWRSERIALPAKLLASPDHANELRRYVRDAEELFMALRKLATGMLAETLPDPGSKDTWARARSLIDAGPAGALYFASAERQLGRVMALLGNDELDEAEALWRQSLHDAARDAWQAVLAGLGRGAKALRAEARHHPRLLGLLAPLRATPTPDKEVRA
;
A
#
# COMPACT_ATOMS: atom_id res chain seq x y z
N MET A 1 -22.44 -2.39 30.73
CA MET A 1 -22.17 -1.13 30.00
C MET A 1 -23.33 -0.88 29.05
N SER A 2 -23.86 0.33 29.05
CA SER A 2 -24.79 0.83 28.03
C SER A 2 -24.06 1.04 26.71
N GLU A 3 -24.79 1.02 25.61
CA GLU A 3 -24.27 1.42 24.29
C GLU A 3 -23.71 2.84 24.33
N SER A 4 -22.52 3.05 23.77
CA SER A 4 -21.91 4.37 23.67
C SER A 4 -20.96 4.48 22.48
N PHE A 5 -20.77 5.71 22.01
CA PHE A 5 -19.96 6.09 20.85
C PHE A 5 -20.45 5.44 19.54
N SER A 6 -21.50 6.02 18.92
CA SER A 6 -22.02 5.55 17.64
C SER A 6 -21.17 6.05 16.48
N LEU A 7 -20.61 5.15 15.67
CA LEU A 7 -19.80 5.51 14.50
C LEU A 7 -20.58 6.25 13.41
N LEU A 8 -21.92 6.18 13.45
CA LEU A 8 -22.78 6.89 12.50
C LEU A 8 -22.76 8.40 12.72
N ASP A 9 -22.79 8.82 13.98
CA ASP A 9 -23.04 10.21 14.37
C ASP A 9 -21.79 10.87 14.99
N GLU A 10 -21.03 10.14 15.81
CA GLU A 10 -19.87 10.68 16.50
C GLU A 10 -18.72 10.97 15.52
N PRO A 11 -17.99 12.08 15.70
CA PRO A 11 -16.84 12.41 14.86
C PRO A 11 -15.67 11.47 15.17
N TRP A 12 -15.21 10.73 14.16
CA TRP A 12 -14.04 9.85 14.33
C TRP A 12 -13.20 9.68 13.07
N LEU A 13 -13.77 9.92 11.87
CA LEU A 13 -13.05 9.89 10.60
C LEU A 13 -12.52 11.27 10.28
N ALA A 14 -11.19 11.43 10.33
CA ALA A 14 -10.53 12.64 9.89
C ALA A 14 -10.55 12.73 8.36
N VAL A 15 -11.06 13.84 7.83
CA VAL A 15 -11.17 14.13 6.40
C VAL A 15 -10.58 15.48 6.06
N ARG A 16 -10.05 15.63 4.84
CA ARG A 16 -9.62 16.91 4.29
C ARG A 16 -10.64 17.38 3.25
N MET A 17 -11.29 18.49 3.53
CA MET A 17 -12.22 19.17 2.62
C MET A 17 -11.47 19.80 1.43
N HIS A 18 -12.16 20.15 0.35
CA HIS A 18 -11.53 20.80 -0.82
C HIS A 18 -10.94 22.18 -0.51
N ASP A 19 -11.45 22.88 0.51
CA ASP A 19 -10.89 24.15 1.00
C ASP A 19 -9.62 23.97 1.84
N GLY A 20 -9.17 22.72 2.04
CA GLY A 20 -7.98 22.36 2.80
C GLY A 20 -8.22 22.15 4.31
N GLN A 21 -9.43 22.42 4.83
CA GLN A 21 -9.73 22.21 6.24
C GLN A 21 -9.76 20.72 6.58
N VAL A 22 -9.24 20.38 7.77
CA VAL A 22 -9.34 19.03 8.33
C VAL A 22 -10.49 19.01 9.33
N ARG A 23 -11.43 18.08 9.16
CA ARG A 23 -12.60 17.87 10.01
C ARG A 23 -12.68 16.42 10.44
N GLU A 24 -13.23 16.14 11.62
CA GLU A 24 -13.63 14.79 12.01
C GLU A 24 -15.16 14.66 11.83
N LEU A 25 -15.59 13.58 11.18
CA LEU A 25 -17.00 13.33 10.86
C LEU A 25 -17.40 11.91 11.29
N GLY A 26 -18.69 11.75 11.62
CA GLY A 26 -19.34 10.44 11.69
C GLY A 26 -19.70 9.94 10.28
N LEU A 27 -20.06 8.64 10.16
CA LEU A 27 -20.29 8.02 8.84
C LEU A 27 -21.44 8.67 8.06
N LEU A 28 -22.53 9.09 8.72
CA LEU A 28 -23.66 9.72 8.04
C LEU A 28 -23.25 11.04 7.38
N ALA A 29 -22.65 11.95 8.16
CA ALA A 29 -22.17 13.23 7.67
C ALA A 29 -21.07 13.08 6.61
N LEU A 30 -20.20 12.08 6.75
CA LEU A 30 -19.15 11.81 5.78
C LEU A 30 -19.70 11.40 4.41
N PHE A 31 -20.70 10.53 4.35
CA PHE A 31 -21.31 10.14 3.07
C PHE A 31 -22.13 11.28 2.47
N GLU A 32 -22.77 12.11 3.29
CA GLU A 32 -23.50 13.30 2.86
C GLU A 32 -22.56 14.33 2.20
N LEU A 33 -21.35 14.48 2.74
CA LEU A 33 -20.32 15.41 2.25
C LEU A 33 -19.26 14.73 1.36
N ALA A 34 -19.48 13.50 0.88
CA ALA A 34 -18.44 12.72 0.19
C ALA A 34 -17.94 13.37 -1.11
N GLY A 35 -18.77 14.19 -1.77
CA GLY A 35 -18.36 14.99 -2.93
C GLY A 35 -17.51 16.22 -2.58
N GLU A 36 -17.57 16.69 -1.33
CA GLU A 36 -16.84 17.87 -0.82
C GLU A 36 -15.55 17.50 -0.08
N ILE A 37 -15.31 16.22 0.14
CA ILE A 37 -14.10 15.69 0.78
C ILE A 37 -13.08 15.33 -0.30
N SER A 38 -11.88 15.93 -0.23
CA SER A 38 -10.78 15.62 -1.16
C SER A 38 -10.10 14.28 -0.87
N ALA A 39 -9.95 13.92 0.42
CA ALA A 39 -9.42 12.63 0.87
C ALA A 39 -9.62 12.45 2.38
N LEU A 40 -9.42 11.23 2.88
CA LEU A 40 -9.18 11.00 4.30
C LEU A 40 -7.86 11.67 4.75
N ALA A 41 -7.84 12.15 6.00
CA ALA A 41 -6.71 12.84 6.64
C ALA A 41 -6.01 11.98 7.71
N GLU A 42 -6.14 10.66 7.62
CA GLU A 42 -5.40 9.71 8.44
C GLU A 42 -3.91 9.68 8.06
N THR A 43 -3.04 9.70 9.07
CA THR A 43 -1.58 9.77 8.90
C THR A 43 -0.91 8.40 9.01
N SER A 44 -1.55 7.44 9.68
CA SER A 44 -1.13 6.03 9.73
C SER A 44 -1.51 5.31 8.44
N PRO A 45 -0.55 4.89 7.57
CA PRO A 45 -0.87 4.22 6.31
C PRO A 45 -1.73 2.95 6.48
N PRO A 46 -1.51 2.07 7.49
CA PRO A 46 -2.39 0.95 7.77
C PRO A 46 -3.84 1.37 8.07
N SER A 47 -4.02 2.36 8.96
CA SER A 47 -5.34 2.85 9.35
C SER A 47 -6.05 3.55 8.19
N LEU A 48 -5.31 4.29 7.37
CA LEU A 48 -5.83 4.99 6.19
C LEU A 48 -6.44 3.99 5.20
N ILE A 49 -5.72 2.92 4.87
CA ILE A 49 -6.21 1.86 3.97
C ILE A 49 -7.40 1.12 4.60
N ALA A 50 -7.35 0.83 5.90
CA ALA A 50 -8.46 0.16 6.58
C ALA A 50 -9.75 1.02 6.59
N GLN A 51 -9.63 2.35 6.73
CA GLN A 51 -10.77 3.26 6.65
C GLN A 51 -11.38 3.28 5.25
N TYR A 52 -10.58 3.33 4.18
CA TYR A 52 -11.12 3.21 2.82
C TYR A 52 -11.81 1.85 2.59
N ARG A 53 -11.23 0.75 3.08
CA ARG A 53 -11.83 -0.60 2.99
C ARG A 53 -13.17 -0.68 3.72
N LEU A 54 -13.29 -0.05 4.89
CA LEU A 54 -14.55 0.07 5.60
C LEU A 54 -15.61 0.81 4.77
N LEU A 55 -15.25 1.99 4.24
CA LEU A 55 -16.16 2.80 3.43
C LEU A 55 -16.59 2.09 2.14
N LEU A 56 -15.67 1.35 1.50
CA LEU A 56 -15.96 0.52 0.34
C LEU A 56 -16.94 -0.60 0.67
N ALA A 57 -16.74 -1.29 1.80
CA ALA A 57 -17.65 -2.35 2.23
C ALA A 57 -19.05 -1.82 2.56
N ILE A 58 -19.16 -0.66 3.21
CA ILE A 58 -20.45 0.01 3.46
C ILE A 58 -21.12 0.39 2.14
N THR A 59 -20.38 1.03 1.23
CA THR A 59 -20.91 1.50 -0.06
C THR A 59 -21.41 0.31 -0.90
N HIS A 60 -20.60 -0.75 -0.99
CA HIS A 60 -20.93 -1.96 -1.76
C HIS A 60 -22.20 -2.62 -1.25
N ARG A 61 -22.28 -2.83 0.07
CA ARG A 61 -23.41 -3.54 0.68
C ARG A 61 -24.68 -2.72 0.67
N ALA A 62 -24.61 -1.41 0.89
CA ALA A 62 -25.76 -0.52 0.77
C ALA A 62 -26.40 -0.58 -0.62
N ILE A 63 -25.59 -0.48 -1.67
CA ILE A 63 -26.06 -0.52 -3.06
C ILE A 63 -26.57 -1.92 -3.41
N SER A 64 -25.83 -2.97 -3.02
CA SER A 64 -26.22 -4.37 -3.25
C SER A 64 -27.57 -4.68 -2.63
N GLN A 65 -27.84 -4.15 -1.44
CA GLN A 65 -29.09 -4.39 -0.75
C GLN A 65 -30.26 -3.58 -1.33
N ALA A 66 -30.01 -2.36 -1.81
CA ALA A 66 -31.04 -1.49 -2.35
C ALA A 66 -31.50 -1.91 -3.76
N GLN A 67 -30.59 -2.32 -4.63
CA GLN A 67 -30.91 -2.63 -6.03
C GLN A 67 -30.34 -3.95 -6.57
N GLY A 68 -29.61 -4.71 -5.74
CA GLY A 68 -28.99 -5.96 -6.18
C GLY A 68 -27.74 -5.71 -7.02
N ARG A 69 -27.80 -6.10 -8.29
CA ARG A 69 -26.64 -5.97 -9.20
C ARG A 69 -26.56 -4.57 -9.81
N TRP A 70 -25.34 -4.18 -10.19
CA TRP A 70 -25.08 -2.97 -10.96
C TRP A 70 -24.01 -3.19 -12.02
N THR A 71 -23.96 -2.27 -12.97
CA THR A 71 -23.05 -2.24 -14.10
C THR A 71 -22.02 -1.12 -13.96
N ASP A 72 -20.97 -1.13 -14.79
CA ASP A 72 -20.01 -0.03 -14.85
C ASP A 72 -20.63 1.28 -15.33
N ALA A 73 -21.69 1.23 -16.15
CA ALA A 73 -22.44 2.42 -16.55
C ALA A 73 -23.14 3.10 -15.36
N GLU A 74 -23.70 2.31 -14.43
CA GLU A 74 -24.28 2.86 -13.20
C GLU A 74 -23.20 3.38 -12.25
N ARG A 75 -22.07 2.68 -12.15
CA ARG A 75 -20.90 3.13 -11.38
C ARG A 75 -20.34 4.45 -11.91
N LEU A 76 -20.33 4.63 -13.23
CA LEU A 76 -19.96 5.87 -13.90
C LEU A 76 -20.93 7.01 -13.56
N ARG A 77 -22.23 6.73 -13.57
CA ARG A 77 -23.23 7.71 -13.14
C ARG A 77 -23.00 8.14 -11.69
N TRP A 78 -22.70 7.22 -10.78
CA TRP A 78 -22.37 7.60 -9.39
C TRP A 78 -21.08 8.39 -9.27
N TYR A 79 -20.09 8.11 -10.12
CA TYR A 79 -18.85 8.86 -10.18
C TYR A 79 -19.09 10.32 -10.62
N GLN A 80 -20.02 10.54 -11.55
CA GLN A 80 -20.34 11.86 -12.10
C GLN A 80 -21.34 12.65 -11.23
N ASP A 81 -22.41 11.99 -10.80
CA ASP A 81 -23.57 12.63 -10.17
C ASP A 81 -23.57 12.50 -8.64
N GLY A 82 -22.71 11.64 -8.08
CA GLY A 82 -22.63 11.35 -6.66
C GLY A 82 -23.14 9.95 -6.27
N LEU A 83 -22.72 9.49 -5.09
CA LEU A 83 -23.11 8.19 -4.56
C LEU A 83 -24.63 8.12 -4.28
N PRO A 84 -25.25 6.93 -4.34
CA PRO A 84 -26.66 6.74 -4.00
C PRO A 84 -26.90 6.89 -2.49
N LEU A 85 -26.96 8.14 -2.04
CA LEU A 85 -26.94 8.53 -0.62
C LEU A 85 -28.13 7.97 0.18
N SER A 86 -29.32 7.86 -0.41
CA SER A 86 -30.49 7.28 0.25
C SER A 86 -30.25 5.81 0.61
N ALA A 87 -29.74 5.01 -0.34
CA ALA A 87 -29.40 3.61 -0.11
C ALA A 87 -28.35 3.44 1.00
N ILE A 88 -27.31 4.30 1.01
CA ILE A 88 -26.26 4.28 2.03
C ILE A 88 -26.81 4.67 3.40
N ARG A 89 -27.62 5.72 3.48
CA ARG A 89 -28.26 6.16 4.71
C ARG A 89 -29.17 5.08 5.28
N ASP A 90 -30.05 4.50 4.47
CA ASP A 90 -30.99 3.47 4.88
C ASP A 90 -30.26 2.21 5.37
N TYR A 91 -29.18 1.83 4.69
CA TYR A 91 -28.32 0.72 5.09
C TYR A 91 -27.64 0.97 6.44
N LEU A 92 -27.01 2.14 6.63
CA LEU A 92 -26.37 2.49 7.89
C LEU A 92 -27.38 2.52 9.04
N GLN A 93 -28.54 3.15 8.83
CA GLN A 93 -29.60 3.21 9.85
C GLN A 93 -30.13 1.82 10.21
N ARG A 94 -30.33 0.94 9.21
CA ARG A 94 -30.72 -0.46 9.44
C ARG A 94 -29.72 -1.21 10.31
N TRP A 95 -28.43 -0.94 10.15
CA TRP A 95 -27.35 -1.60 10.88
C TRP A 95 -26.84 -0.82 12.10
N ARG A 96 -27.51 0.27 12.51
CA ARG A 96 -27.08 1.17 13.59
C ARG A 96 -26.62 0.43 14.85
N GLU A 97 -27.37 -0.59 15.27
CA GLU A 97 -27.05 -1.38 16.47
C GLU A 97 -25.71 -2.12 16.40
N ARG A 98 -25.19 -2.36 15.19
CA ARG A 98 -23.88 -3.01 14.99
C ARG A 98 -22.73 -2.02 14.88
N PHE A 99 -23.00 -0.71 14.90
CA PHE A 99 -22.04 0.39 14.73
C PHE A 99 -21.78 1.18 16.02
N TRP A 100 -22.08 0.60 17.18
CA TRP A 100 -21.63 1.09 18.47
C TRP A 100 -20.21 0.60 18.76
N LEU A 101 -19.26 1.50 19.05
CA LEU A 101 -17.91 1.06 19.41
C LEU A 101 -17.93 0.28 20.73
N PHE A 102 -18.71 0.74 21.70
CA PHE A 102 -18.90 0.06 22.97
C PHE A 102 -20.34 -0.46 23.03
N HIS A 103 -20.47 -1.78 22.97
CA HIS A 103 -21.74 -2.48 23.09
C HIS A 103 -21.49 -3.82 23.78
N SER A 104 -22.41 -4.26 24.64
CA SER A 104 -22.28 -5.49 25.42
C SER A 104 -22.16 -6.76 24.57
N GLN A 105 -23.01 -6.90 23.54
CA GLN A 105 -23.05 -8.07 22.65
C GLN A 105 -22.41 -7.84 21.27
N HIS A 106 -22.53 -6.65 20.69
CA HIS A 106 -22.13 -6.36 19.31
C HIS A 106 -21.19 -5.14 19.18
N PRO A 107 -20.08 -5.08 19.95
CA PRO A 107 -19.15 -3.97 19.83
C PRO A 107 -18.53 -3.98 18.42
N PHE A 108 -18.57 -2.84 17.74
CA PHE A 108 -18.19 -2.72 16.34
C PHE A 108 -16.76 -3.22 16.13
N MET A 109 -16.61 -4.17 15.19
CA MET A 109 -15.34 -4.81 14.82
C MET A 109 -14.56 -5.43 15.98
N GLN A 110 -15.22 -5.74 17.10
CA GLN A 110 -14.65 -6.37 18.29
C GLN A 110 -15.33 -7.72 18.60
N VAL A 111 -14.80 -8.45 19.58
CA VAL A 111 -15.35 -9.76 19.98
C VAL A 111 -15.78 -9.75 21.44
N ALA A 112 -17.09 -9.59 21.65
CA ALA A 112 -17.70 -9.55 22.98
C ALA A 112 -17.43 -10.82 23.81
N ALA A 113 -17.29 -11.99 23.18
CA ALA A 113 -17.05 -13.26 23.88
C ALA A 113 -15.75 -13.27 24.74
N LEU A 114 -14.81 -12.36 24.47
CA LEU A 114 -13.62 -12.17 25.31
C LEU A 114 -13.97 -11.62 26.71
N ALA A 115 -15.18 -11.07 26.88
CA ALA A 115 -15.76 -10.64 28.15
C ALA A 115 -15.83 -11.80 29.17
N ASP A 116 -16.11 -13.00 28.66
CA ASP A 116 -16.49 -14.14 29.49
C ASP A 116 -15.57 -15.34 29.32
N ALA A 117 -14.65 -15.38 28.35
CA ALA A 117 -13.75 -16.52 28.18
C ALA A 117 -12.71 -16.62 29.31
N GLU A 118 -12.47 -17.82 29.84
CA GLU A 118 -11.53 -18.07 30.95
C GLU A 118 -10.12 -17.52 30.65
N GLU A 119 -9.64 -17.68 29.42
CA GLU A 119 -8.28 -17.27 29.06
C GLU A 119 -8.09 -15.75 28.97
N THR A 120 -9.18 -14.99 28.83
CA THR A 120 -9.12 -13.54 28.59
C THR A 120 -9.84 -12.70 29.64
N ARG A 121 -10.78 -13.28 30.40
CA ARG A 121 -11.67 -12.50 31.27
C ARG A 121 -10.94 -11.68 32.34
N ASP A 122 -9.86 -12.24 32.88
CA ASP A 122 -9.04 -11.62 33.92
C ASP A 122 -7.67 -11.17 33.39
N LYS A 123 -7.47 -11.15 32.06
CA LYS A 123 -6.19 -10.81 31.43
C LYS A 123 -6.31 -9.54 30.60
N LEU A 124 -5.72 -8.48 31.13
CA LEU A 124 -5.65 -7.19 30.46
C LEU A 124 -4.35 -7.06 29.66
N LYS A 125 -4.44 -6.44 28.50
CA LYS A 125 -3.30 -5.99 27.70
C LYS A 125 -3.39 -4.48 27.49
N PRO A 126 -2.27 -3.76 27.46
CA PRO A 126 -2.30 -2.35 27.10
C PRO A 126 -2.86 -2.20 25.69
N TRP A 127 -3.58 -1.11 25.39
CA TRP A 127 -4.08 -0.87 24.02
C TRP A 127 -2.95 -0.80 22.98
N THR A 128 -1.72 -0.46 23.39
CA THR A 128 -0.52 -0.47 22.52
C THR A 128 -0.24 -1.85 21.91
N GLN A 129 -0.82 -2.92 22.46
CA GLN A 129 -0.80 -4.27 21.88
C GLN A 129 -1.39 -4.33 20.46
N ILE A 130 -2.33 -3.43 20.13
CA ILE A 130 -2.91 -3.29 18.78
C ILE A 130 -2.34 -2.09 18.03
N SER A 131 -1.34 -1.39 18.58
CA SER A 131 -0.67 -0.29 17.88
C SER A 131 0.53 -0.82 17.11
N LEU A 132 0.45 -0.79 15.77
CA LEU A 132 1.57 -1.15 14.89
C LEU A 132 2.75 -0.17 15.00
N ALA A 133 2.52 1.01 15.56
CA ALA A 133 3.55 2.04 15.73
C ALA A 133 4.25 1.99 17.09
N SER A 134 3.64 1.35 18.09
CA SER A 134 4.11 1.40 19.48
C SER A 134 4.95 0.18 19.82
N ALA A 135 5.99 0.41 20.62
CA ALA A 135 6.71 -0.65 21.29
C ALA A 135 5.77 -1.34 22.30
N ASN A 136 5.69 -2.66 22.22
CA ASN A 136 4.96 -3.51 23.15
C ASN A 136 5.77 -4.79 23.42
N GLY A 137 5.64 -5.34 24.62
CA GLY A 137 6.37 -6.53 25.05
C GLY A 137 7.88 -6.38 24.92
N ASN A 138 8.50 -7.21 24.07
CA ASN A 138 9.95 -7.24 23.89
C ASN A 138 10.42 -6.44 22.66
N ALA A 139 9.53 -5.69 22.01
CA ALA A 139 9.90 -4.85 20.87
C ALA A 139 10.90 -3.75 21.31
N PRO A 140 11.94 -3.45 20.52
CA PRO A 140 12.84 -2.34 20.82
C PRO A 140 12.09 -1.02 20.92
N VAL A 141 12.36 -0.27 21.98
CA VAL A 141 11.81 1.08 22.17
C VAL A 141 12.62 2.06 21.33
N VAL A 142 12.02 2.62 20.29
CA VAL A 142 12.66 3.57 19.38
C VAL A 142 11.75 4.79 19.23
N PHE A 143 12.13 5.91 19.82
CA PHE A 143 11.33 7.15 19.87
C PHE A 143 9.90 6.96 20.42
N ASP A 144 9.72 6.01 21.34
CA ASP A 144 8.45 5.72 22.01
C ASP A 144 8.63 5.80 23.54
N HIS A 145 7.58 6.23 24.23
CA HIS A 145 7.52 6.34 25.70
C HIS A 145 6.41 5.47 26.31
N SER A 146 5.86 4.54 25.52
CA SER A 146 4.85 3.59 25.97
C SER A 146 5.38 2.67 27.06
N CYS A 147 4.55 2.40 28.07
CA CYS A 147 4.85 1.50 29.17
C CYS A 147 3.69 0.52 29.36
N ASP A 148 3.94 -0.77 29.14
CA ASP A 148 2.89 -1.80 29.20
C ASP A 148 2.22 -1.92 30.57
N LEU A 149 2.92 -1.54 31.64
CA LEU A 149 2.41 -1.56 33.02
C LEU A 149 1.57 -0.32 33.37
N ALA A 150 1.76 0.77 32.62
CA ALA A 150 1.05 2.04 32.82
C ALA A 150 0.74 2.70 31.46
N PRO A 151 -0.06 2.04 30.60
CA PRO A 151 -0.37 2.55 29.28
C PRO A 151 -1.13 3.87 29.40
N ARG A 152 -0.83 4.85 28.54
CA ARG A 152 -1.57 6.12 28.50
C ARG A 152 -2.93 5.89 27.87
N SER A 153 -4.00 6.37 28.50
CA SER A 153 -5.36 6.23 27.96
C SER A 153 -5.55 7.07 26.69
N ILE A 154 -6.20 6.52 25.66
CA ILE A 154 -6.52 7.19 24.38
C ILE A 154 -8.03 7.36 24.20
N ASN A 155 -8.48 8.27 23.35
CA ASN A 155 -9.91 8.44 23.10
C ASN A 155 -10.48 7.29 22.22
N ALA A 156 -11.80 7.17 22.19
CA ALA A 156 -12.53 6.18 21.41
C ALA A 156 -12.19 6.19 19.90
N ALA A 157 -12.10 7.38 19.29
CA ALA A 157 -11.78 7.54 17.87
C ALA A 157 -10.37 7.03 17.53
N ASP A 158 -9.37 7.33 18.36
CA ASP A 158 -7.99 6.83 18.23
C ASP A 158 -7.94 5.31 18.37
N ALA A 159 -8.66 4.75 19.35
CA ALA A 159 -8.72 3.32 19.58
C ALA A 159 -9.35 2.59 18.38
N LEU A 160 -10.44 3.12 17.83
CA LEU A 160 -11.09 2.60 16.63
C LEU A 160 -10.18 2.65 15.40
N ARG A 161 -9.58 3.81 15.10
CA ARG A 161 -8.66 3.97 13.95
C ARG A 161 -7.45 3.03 14.05
N THR A 162 -6.93 2.85 15.26
CA THR A 162 -5.85 1.90 15.57
C THR A 162 -6.29 0.46 15.33
N LEU A 163 -7.45 0.08 15.87
CA LEU A 163 -8.03 -1.26 15.70
C LEU A 163 -8.22 -1.62 14.22
N LEU A 164 -8.83 -0.73 13.44
CA LEU A 164 -9.08 -0.97 12.01
C LEU A 164 -7.78 -1.23 11.24
N GLY A 165 -6.77 -0.38 11.42
CA GLY A 165 -5.46 -0.57 10.78
C GLY A 165 -4.77 -1.86 11.21
N PHE A 166 -4.82 -2.17 12.49
CA PHE A 166 -4.22 -3.37 13.06
C PHE A 166 -4.82 -4.65 12.50
N LEU A 167 -6.15 -4.74 12.42
CA LEU A 167 -6.83 -5.93 11.88
C LEU A 167 -6.44 -6.22 10.42
N GLN A 168 -6.13 -5.18 9.63
CA GLN A 168 -5.75 -5.37 8.23
C GLN A 168 -4.26 -5.71 8.05
N PHE A 169 -3.36 -5.18 8.90
CA PHE A 169 -1.91 -5.23 8.69
C PHE A 169 -1.11 -6.01 9.74
N THR A 170 -1.75 -6.58 10.77
CA THR A 170 -1.06 -7.39 11.79
C THR A 170 -0.24 -8.52 11.13
N PRO A 171 1.06 -8.65 11.43
CA PRO A 171 1.83 -9.81 11.00
C PRO A 171 1.27 -11.12 11.58
N GLY A 172 1.52 -12.21 10.87
CA GLY A 172 1.34 -13.55 11.44
C GLY A 172 2.38 -13.82 12.51
N GLY A 173 2.06 -14.67 13.48
CA GLY A 173 2.99 -14.98 14.56
C GLY A 173 2.34 -15.53 15.82
N LEU A 174 3.12 -15.61 16.88
CA LEU A 174 2.67 -16.12 18.17
C LEU A 174 1.68 -15.16 18.83
N VAL A 175 0.56 -15.71 19.29
CA VAL A 175 -0.45 -14.99 20.09
C VAL A 175 -0.60 -15.63 21.47
N LYS A 176 -0.52 -16.97 21.55
CA LYS A 176 -0.57 -17.77 22.80
C LYS A 176 -1.81 -17.51 23.66
N THR A 177 -2.91 -17.13 23.03
CA THR A 177 -4.22 -16.93 23.68
C THR A 177 -5.29 -17.46 22.73
N LEU A 178 -6.06 -18.44 23.19
CA LEU A 178 -6.97 -19.31 22.41
C LEU A 178 -6.28 -20.23 21.38
N ARG A 179 -5.26 -19.74 20.68
CA ARG A 179 -4.35 -20.49 19.80
C ARG A 179 -2.89 -20.08 20.01
N ASP A 180 -1.95 -20.96 19.68
CA ASP A 180 -0.51 -20.71 19.82
C ASP A 180 -0.01 -19.61 18.87
N SER A 181 -0.41 -19.71 17.61
CA SER A 181 -0.10 -18.76 16.55
C SER A 181 -1.34 -18.41 15.75
N ASP A 182 -1.25 -17.32 15.00
CA ASP A 182 -2.32 -16.85 14.16
C ASP A 182 -1.80 -16.34 12.81
N LYS A 183 -2.67 -16.38 11.80
CA LYS A 183 -2.36 -15.93 10.44
C LYS A 183 -2.26 -14.40 10.39
N ALA A 184 -1.63 -13.89 9.34
CA ALA A 184 -1.49 -12.47 9.14
C ALA A 184 -2.82 -11.82 8.77
N GLY A 185 -2.94 -10.50 8.98
CA GLY A 185 -4.02 -9.70 8.38
C GLY A 185 -3.93 -9.69 6.85
N ALA A 186 -5.03 -9.38 6.19
CA ALA A 186 -5.17 -9.49 4.73
C ALA A 186 -4.06 -8.75 3.95
N LEU A 187 -3.64 -7.58 4.46
CA LEU A 187 -2.65 -6.69 3.85
C LEU A 187 -1.33 -6.62 4.64
N ALA A 188 -1.05 -7.58 5.52
CA ALA A 188 0.26 -7.65 6.16
C ALA A 188 1.39 -7.70 5.12
N ASN A 189 2.48 -6.97 5.37
CA ASN A 189 3.61 -6.85 4.45
C ASN A 189 3.22 -6.50 3.00
N THR A 190 2.33 -5.51 2.82
CA THR A 190 1.76 -5.15 1.52
C THR A 190 1.87 -3.65 1.28
N ALA A 191 2.30 -3.26 0.08
CA ALA A 191 2.11 -1.92 -0.46
C ALA A 191 0.74 -1.88 -1.14
N ALA A 192 -0.32 -1.64 -0.36
CA ALA A 192 -1.69 -1.71 -0.83
C ALA A 192 -2.00 -0.52 -1.74
N VAL A 193 -2.63 -0.80 -2.88
CA VAL A 193 -2.95 0.17 -3.92
C VAL A 193 -4.41 0.57 -3.85
N LEU A 194 -4.69 1.86 -4.02
CA LEU A 194 -6.04 2.41 -4.09
C LEU A 194 -6.10 3.49 -5.19
N PRO A 195 -7.01 3.40 -6.17
CA PRO A 195 -7.26 4.47 -7.12
C PRO A 195 -7.98 5.64 -6.43
N MET A 196 -7.54 6.85 -6.72
CA MET A 196 -8.04 8.09 -6.14
C MET A 196 -8.72 8.95 -7.21
N GLY A 197 -9.86 9.55 -6.86
CA GLY A 197 -10.50 10.62 -7.64
C GLY A 197 -10.25 11.99 -7.03
N ASP A 198 -10.94 13.01 -7.52
CA ASP A 198 -10.88 14.37 -6.98
C ASP A 198 -11.63 14.49 -5.65
N SER A 199 -12.63 13.62 -5.43
CA SER A 199 -13.38 13.52 -4.18
C SER A 199 -13.37 12.10 -3.58
N LEU A 200 -13.81 12.00 -2.32
CA LEU A 200 -14.01 10.72 -1.65
C LEU A 200 -15.06 9.88 -2.39
N ALA A 201 -16.17 10.48 -2.82
CA ALA A 201 -17.20 9.81 -3.61
C ALA A 201 -16.62 9.15 -4.87
N GLN A 202 -15.82 9.89 -5.64
CA GLN A 202 -15.17 9.39 -6.84
C GLN A 202 -14.15 8.28 -6.54
N SER A 203 -13.36 8.45 -5.47
CA SER A 203 -12.39 7.45 -5.02
C SER A 203 -13.08 6.13 -4.65
N LEU A 204 -14.25 6.20 -3.99
CA LEU A 204 -15.06 5.03 -3.69
C LEU A 204 -15.60 4.38 -4.97
N CYS A 205 -16.12 5.13 -5.94
CA CYS A 205 -16.59 4.58 -7.22
C CYS A 205 -15.47 3.87 -8.00
N LEU A 206 -14.27 4.45 -8.03
CA LEU A 206 -13.11 3.88 -8.72
C LEU A 206 -12.67 2.55 -8.10
N ALA A 207 -12.68 2.47 -6.76
CA ALA A 207 -12.23 1.30 -6.02
C ALA A 207 -13.35 0.29 -5.68
N LEU A 208 -14.60 0.57 -6.05
CA LEU A 208 -15.74 -0.30 -5.74
C LEU A 208 -15.67 -1.59 -6.55
N HIS A 209 -15.64 -2.73 -5.84
CA HIS A 209 -15.60 -4.04 -6.48
C HIS A 209 -16.93 -4.38 -7.16
N PRO A 210 -16.91 -5.20 -8.23
CA PRO A 210 -18.13 -5.62 -8.91
C PRO A 210 -19.05 -6.42 -7.99
N THR A 211 -20.31 -6.56 -8.41
CA THR A 211 -21.32 -7.29 -7.65
C THR A 211 -20.98 -8.76 -7.51
N THR A 212 -21.38 -9.36 -6.40
CA THR A 212 -21.17 -10.79 -6.18
C THR A 212 -22.01 -11.64 -7.14
N GLN A 213 -21.52 -12.85 -7.41
CA GLN A 213 -22.25 -13.82 -8.21
C GLN A 213 -23.52 -14.29 -7.48
N THR A 214 -24.51 -14.78 -8.23
CA THR A 214 -25.82 -15.15 -7.65
C THR A 214 -25.60 -16.35 -6.74
N GLY A 215 -26.16 -16.31 -5.53
CA GLY A 215 -26.00 -17.39 -4.56
C GLY A 215 -24.67 -17.37 -3.79
N HIS A 216 -23.83 -16.36 -4.00
CA HIS A 216 -22.61 -16.14 -3.23
C HIS A 216 -22.75 -14.92 -2.29
N GLU A 217 -22.72 -15.17 -0.98
CA GLU A 217 -22.82 -14.13 0.04
C GLU A 217 -21.44 -13.66 0.51
N ASP A 218 -21.01 -12.48 0.04
CA ASP A 218 -19.87 -11.75 0.59
C ASP A 218 -20.37 -10.71 1.59
N LEU A 219 -20.32 -11.05 2.87
CA LEU A 219 -20.86 -10.24 3.97
C LEU A 219 -19.73 -9.65 4.81
N PRO A 220 -19.80 -8.36 5.16
CA PRO A 220 -18.88 -7.78 6.13
C PRO A 220 -19.19 -8.28 7.55
N ALA A 221 -18.23 -8.12 8.46
CA ALA A 221 -18.31 -8.66 9.83
C ALA A 221 -19.56 -8.22 10.62
N TRP A 222 -20.07 -7.00 10.41
CA TRP A 222 -21.26 -6.52 11.11
C TRP A 222 -22.58 -7.08 10.56
N GLU A 223 -22.59 -7.66 9.36
CA GLU A 223 -23.76 -8.38 8.84
C GLU A 223 -23.78 -9.85 9.27
N ARG A 224 -22.63 -10.38 9.71
CA ARG A 224 -22.48 -11.75 10.21
C ARG A 224 -22.88 -11.87 11.69
N SER A 225 -23.08 -13.10 12.14
CA SER A 225 -23.23 -13.39 13.56
C SER A 225 -21.95 -13.03 14.32
N ALA A 226 -22.11 -12.60 15.58
CA ALA A 226 -20.98 -12.27 16.44
C ALA A 226 -20.10 -13.51 16.67
N LEU A 227 -18.78 -13.32 16.60
CA LEU A 227 -17.82 -14.41 16.80
C LEU A 227 -17.87 -14.95 18.23
N ASN A 228 -17.86 -16.28 18.35
CA ASN A 228 -17.73 -16.99 19.61
C ASN A 228 -16.35 -17.64 19.77
N ILE A 229 -16.04 -18.10 20.98
CA ILE A 229 -14.73 -18.69 21.31
C ILE A 229 -14.42 -19.95 20.49
N THR A 230 -15.42 -20.76 20.14
CA THR A 230 -15.23 -21.95 19.31
C THR A 230 -14.73 -21.57 17.92
N GLN A 231 -15.32 -20.55 17.30
CA GLN A 231 -14.86 -20.02 16.00
C GLN A 231 -13.43 -19.46 16.10
N LEU A 232 -13.10 -18.75 17.18
CA LEU A 232 -11.74 -18.22 17.40
C LEU A 232 -10.68 -19.31 17.60
N ARG A 233 -11.07 -20.56 17.91
CA ARG A 233 -10.17 -21.71 17.98
C ARG A 233 -10.10 -22.50 16.68
N GLY A 234 -11.00 -22.23 15.74
CA GLY A 234 -11.09 -22.93 14.47
C GLY A 234 -9.85 -22.75 13.60
N ASP A 235 -9.78 -23.57 12.56
CA ASP A 235 -8.76 -23.47 11.52
C ASP A 235 -8.94 -22.19 10.67
N PRO A 236 -7.89 -21.74 9.95
CA PRO A 236 -8.02 -20.64 9.02
C PRO A 236 -9.10 -20.88 7.97
N GLU A 237 -9.98 -19.89 7.78
CA GLU A 237 -11.06 -19.94 6.79
C GLU A 237 -10.75 -18.99 5.63
N LEU A 238 -11.13 -19.36 4.41
CA LEU A 238 -11.07 -18.45 3.27
C LEU A 238 -12.02 -17.25 3.49
N ALA A 239 -11.67 -16.10 2.93
CA ALA A 239 -12.62 -14.99 2.86
C ALA A 239 -13.69 -15.32 1.83
N SER A 240 -14.96 -15.04 2.11
CA SER A 240 -16.00 -15.21 1.09
C SER A 240 -15.84 -14.20 -0.05
N GLY A 241 -15.39 -12.99 0.24
CA GLY A 241 -15.05 -12.01 -0.80
C GLY A 241 -14.40 -10.74 -0.24
N PRO A 242 -14.34 -9.66 -1.04
CA PRO A 242 -13.79 -8.40 -0.59
C PRO A 242 -14.45 -7.84 0.67
N ASN A 243 -15.77 -7.88 0.84
CA ASN A 243 -16.44 -7.33 2.03
C ASN A 243 -16.04 -8.05 3.32
N ASP A 244 -16.01 -9.39 3.32
CA ASP A 244 -15.48 -10.19 4.43
C ASP A 244 -14.01 -9.84 4.69
N ARG A 245 -13.18 -9.83 3.64
CA ARG A 245 -11.74 -9.56 3.76
C ARG A 245 -11.44 -8.15 4.28
N TYR A 246 -12.20 -7.15 3.86
CA TYR A 246 -12.06 -5.74 4.22
C TYR A 246 -12.40 -5.50 5.69
N THR A 247 -13.21 -6.38 6.27
CA THR A 247 -13.76 -6.26 7.63
C THR A 247 -13.39 -7.47 8.50
N ARG A 248 -12.41 -8.27 8.05
CA ARG A 248 -11.98 -9.48 8.75
C ARG A 248 -11.43 -9.13 10.13
N GLN A 249 -11.99 -9.75 11.16
CA GLN A 249 -11.48 -9.67 12.53
C GLN A 249 -10.30 -10.63 12.70
N SER A 250 -9.19 -10.33 12.02
CA SER A 250 -7.97 -11.18 11.99
C SER A 250 -7.35 -11.42 13.37
N ARG A 251 -7.65 -10.54 14.34
CA ARG A 251 -7.43 -10.73 15.77
C ARG A 251 -8.73 -10.48 16.51
N ALA A 252 -8.92 -11.17 17.63
CA ALA A 252 -10.04 -10.90 18.52
C ALA A 252 -9.60 -9.84 19.53
N VAL A 253 -10.30 -8.71 19.53
CA VAL A 253 -10.03 -7.57 20.40
C VAL A 253 -11.33 -7.14 21.07
N LEU A 254 -11.27 -6.79 22.35
CA LEU A 254 -12.34 -6.12 23.08
C LEU A 254 -11.75 -4.93 23.81
N LEU A 255 -12.18 -3.73 23.45
CA LEU A 255 -11.75 -2.48 24.09
C LEU A 255 -12.46 -2.32 25.44
N LEU A 256 -11.73 -1.86 26.44
CA LEU A 256 -12.28 -1.58 27.77
C LEU A 256 -12.25 -0.07 27.99
N ALA A 257 -13.41 0.55 27.82
CA ALA A 257 -13.61 1.97 28.05
C ALA A 257 -13.83 2.27 29.54
N ASP A 258 -13.33 3.41 29.98
CA ASP A 258 -13.75 4.05 31.22
C ASP A 258 -15.04 4.87 31.02
N ASP A 259 -15.51 5.54 32.08
CA ASP A 259 -16.73 6.36 32.06
C ASP A 259 -16.62 7.57 31.12
N GLU A 260 -15.40 7.98 30.74
CA GLU A 260 -15.12 9.05 29.79
C GLU A 260 -14.92 8.53 28.35
N GLN A 261 -15.26 7.26 28.09
CA GLN A 261 -15.07 6.57 26.81
C GLN A 261 -13.61 6.49 26.34
N ARG A 262 -12.67 6.55 27.28
CA ARG A 262 -11.25 6.41 26.97
C ARG A 262 -10.79 4.98 27.18
N VAL A 263 -9.85 4.54 26.37
CA VAL A 263 -9.35 3.17 26.35
C VAL A 263 -7.90 3.14 26.81
N GLN A 264 -7.68 2.42 27.90
CA GLN A 264 -6.34 2.14 28.41
C GLN A 264 -5.97 0.66 28.22
N TRP A 265 -6.96 -0.22 28.43
CA TRP A 265 -6.80 -1.66 28.46
C TRP A 265 -7.71 -2.33 27.42
N ILE A 266 -7.27 -3.50 26.96
CA ILE A 266 -8.01 -4.35 26.04
C ILE A 266 -7.95 -5.80 26.53
N ARG A 267 -8.86 -6.62 25.98
CA ARG A 267 -8.69 -8.08 25.93
C ARG A 267 -8.32 -8.48 24.51
N PHE A 268 -7.45 -9.46 24.39
CA PHE A 268 -6.79 -9.79 23.13
C PHE A 268 -6.62 -11.30 22.97
N ALA A 269 -6.91 -11.83 21.78
CA ALA A 269 -6.70 -13.22 21.44
C ALA A 269 -6.53 -13.45 19.93
N ALA A 270 -6.26 -14.70 19.55
CA ALA A 270 -6.32 -15.11 18.14
C ALA A 270 -7.71 -14.84 17.55
N GLY A 271 -7.76 -14.36 16.31
CA GLY A 271 -8.99 -13.92 15.64
C GLY A 271 -9.61 -14.97 14.74
N LEU A 272 -10.45 -14.52 13.79
CA LEU A 272 -10.90 -15.36 12.70
C LEU A 272 -9.78 -15.42 11.64
N ALA A 273 -8.91 -16.41 11.76
CA ALA A 273 -7.73 -16.58 10.92
C ALA A 273 -8.12 -16.59 9.43
N LEU A 274 -7.40 -15.81 8.62
CA LEU A 274 -7.59 -15.77 7.18
C LEU A 274 -6.76 -16.87 6.52
N GLY A 275 -7.41 -17.76 5.77
CA GLY A 275 -6.77 -18.75 4.93
C GLY A 275 -6.21 -18.12 3.64
N ASP A 276 -5.18 -18.76 3.09
CA ASP A 276 -4.52 -18.32 1.86
C ASP A 276 -5.24 -18.90 0.64
N ASP A 277 -5.67 -18.05 -0.29
CA ASP A 277 -6.22 -18.45 -1.58
C ASP A 277 -5.44 -17.77 -2.72
N ALA A 278 -4.67 -18.56 -3.47
CA ALA A 278 -3.89 -18.08 -4.60
C ALA A 278 -4.77 -17.65 -5.79
N GLN A 279 -6.01 -18.13 -5.88
CA GLN A 279 -6.94 -17.78 -6.97
C GLN A 279 -7.74 -16.52 -6.68
N ALA A 280 -7.83 -16.11 -5.42
CA ALA A 280 -8.55 -14.92 -4.98
C ALA A 280 -7.68 -14.02 -4.09
N PRO A 281 -6.57 -13.43 -4.61
CA PRO A 281 -5.73 -12.53 -3.85
C PRO A 281 -6.50 -11.27 -3.39
N ASP A 282 -5.92 -10.53 -2.44
CA ASP A 282 -6.54 -9.28 -1.98
C ASP A 282 -6.67 -8.28 -3.15
N PRO A 283 -7.84 -7.65 -3.35
CA PRO A 283 -8.04 -6.73 -4.47
C PRO A 283 -7.14 -5.49 -4.48
N MET A 284 -6.49 -5.15 -3.36
CA MET A 284 -5.54 -4.04 -3.24
C MET A 284 -4.07 -4.50 -3.28
N ALA A 285 -3.80 -5.80 -3.46
CA ALA A 285 -2.45 -6.35 -3.47
C ALA A 285 -1.98 -6.67 -4.91
N SER A 286 -0.87 -6.05 -5.30
CA SER A 286 -0.16 -6.39 -6.54
C SER A 286 0.98 -7.37 -6.28
N TYR A 287 1.40 -8.08 -7.31
CA TYR A 287 2.49 -9.04 -7.27
C TYR A 287 3.46 -8.83 -8.45
N ARG A 288 4.74 -9.12 -8.20
CA ARG A 288 5.82 -9.05 -9.18
C ARG A 288 6.53 -10.39 -9.32
N ALA A 289 7.23 -10.61 -10.43
CA ALA A 289 8.12 -11.75 -10.56
C ALA A 289 9.14 -11.84 -9.41
N GLY A 290 9.19 -13.01 -8.77
CA GLY A 290 10.28 -13.48 -7.93
C GLY A 290 11.06 -14.61 -8.60
N SER A 291 11.95 -15.26 -7.85
CA SER A 291 12.84 -16.30 -8.41
C SER A 291 12.07 -17.54 -8.91
N ASN A 292 11.03 -17.96 -8.19
CA ASN A 292 10.27 -19.18 -8.47
C ASN A 292 8.75 -18.95 -8.60
N SER A 293 8.25 -17.84 -8.07
CA SER A 293 6.83 -17.51 -8.06
C SER A 293 6.66 -15.99 -8.07
N LEU A 294 5.43 -15.54 -8.30
CA LEU A 294 5.07 -14.17 -7.99
C LEU A 294 5.22 -13.91 -6.48
N VAL A 295 5.68 -12.71 -6.15
CA VAL A 295 5.89 -12.23 -4.79
C VAL A 295 5.05 -10.98 -4.60
N ARG A 296 4.32 -10.92 -3.49
CA ARG A 296 3.49 -9.77 -3.15
C ARG A 296 4.35 -8.51 -3.03
N LEU A 297 3.86 -7.41 -3.61
CA LEU A 297 4.52 -6.12 -3.56
C LEU A 297 4.46 -5.55 -2.13
N SER A 298 5.62 -5.15 -1.61
CA SER A 298 5.78 -4.49 -0.31
C SER A 298 6.84 -3.39 -0.42
N PHE A 299 6.94 -2.53 0.59
CA PHE A 299 8.01 -1.55 0.65
C PHE A 299 9.33 -2.21 1.05
N SER A 300 10.41 -1.81 0.40
CA SER A 300 11.76 -2.27 0.70
C SER A 300 12.65 -1.09 1.07
N GLU A 301 13.51 -1.26 2.07
CA GLU A 301 14.50 -0.26 2.42
C GLU A 301 15.51 -0.07 1.27
N GLY A 302 15.92 1.17 1.02
CA GLY A 302 16.88 1.48 -0.06
C GLY A 302 16.35 1.31 -1.49
N ARG A 303 15.06 0.99 -1.68
CA ARG A 303 14.42 0.85 -3.00
C ARG A 303 13.23 1.79 -3.10
N ALA A 304 13.28 2.70 -4.08
CA ALA A 304 12.16 3.58 -4.40
C ALA A 304 11.02 2.78 -5.06
N LEU A 305 9.77 3.12 -4.72
CA LEU A 305 8.58 2.37 -5.18
C LEU A 305 8.44 2.37 -6.70
N TRP A 306 8.86 3.45 -7.38
CA TRP A 306 8.72 3.56 -8.84
C TRP A 306 9.41 2.42 -9.60
N ARG A 307 10.47 1.84 -9.01
CA ARG A 307 11.21 0.70 -9.57
C ARG A 307 10.38 -0.58 -9.61
N ASP A 308 9.27 -0.61 -8.88
CA ASP A 308 8.32 -1.71 -8.86
C ASP A 308 6.97 -1.34 -9.53
N LEU A 309 6.88 -0.18 -10.21
CA LEU A 309 5.68 0.20 -10.98
C LEU A 309 5.17 -0.87 -11.95
N PRO A 310 6.03 -1.64 -12.64
CA PRO A 310 5.55 -2.70 -13.53
C PRO A 310 4.69 -3.76 -12.83
N ALA A 311 4.81 -3.92 -11.51
CA ALA A 311 3.96 -4.82 -10.72
C ALA A 311 2.50 -4.35 -10.66
N LEU A 312 2.25 -3.05 -10.88
CA LEU A 312 0.91 -2.45 -10.90
C LEU A 312 0.25 -2.53 -12.29
N LEU A 313 0.97 -3.00 -13.31
CA LEU A 313 0.51 -2.96 -14.69
C LEU A 313 0.04 -4.35 -15.16
N PRO A 314 -0.90 -4.42 -16.12
CA PRO A 314 -1.33 -5.67 -16.72
C PRO A 314 -0.18 -6.40 -17.40
N ASP A 315 -0.28 -7.72 -17.43
CA ASP A 315 0.64 -8.62 -18.13
C ASP A 315 -0.17 -9.75 -18.76
N ALA A 316 -0.18 -9.82 -20.08
CA ALA A 316 -0.98 -10.80 -20.81
C ALA A 316 -0.55 -12.25 -20.51
N GLU A 317 0.72 -12.48 -20.15
CA GLU A 317 1.21 -13.81 -19.78
C GLU A 317 1.04 -14.13 -18.29
N GLY A 318 0.77 -13.13 -17.45
CA GLY A 318 0.66 -13.27 -16.00
C GLY A 318 1.93 -13.76 -15.29
N LYS A 319 3.10 -13.66 -15.94
CA LYS A 319 4.37 -14.19 -15.41
C LYS A 319 5.20 -13.14 -14.69
N ALA A 320 5.15 -11.91 -15.17
CA ALA A 320 6.00 -10.83 -14.70
C ALA A 320 5.28 -9.88 -13.74
N SER A 321 3.95 -9.79 -13.81
CA SER A 321 3.13 -9.14 -12.78
C SER A 321 1.73 -9.76 -12.67
N GLN A 322 1.13 -9.54 -11.51
CA GLN A 322 -0.31 -9.67 -11.30
C GLN A 322 -0.79 -8.40 -10.57
N PRO A 323 -1.38 -7.43 -11.28
CA PRO A 323 -1.83 -6.19 -10.66
C PRO A 323 -3.01 -6.44 -9.72
N ALA A 324 -3.14 -5.57 -8.72
CA ALA A 324 -4.28 -5.53 -7.82
C ALA A 324 -5.59 -5.35 -8.61
N ALA A 325 -6.61 -6.17 -8.35
CA ALA A 325 -7.89 -6.15 -9.08
C ALA A 325 -8.57 -4.76 -9.06
N VAL A 326 -8.36 -3.97 -8.00
CA VAL A 326 -8.86 -2.59 -7.90
C VAL A 326 -8.37 -1.68 -9.04
N LEU A 327 -7.19 -1.96 -9.61
CA LEU A 327 -6.65 -1.21 -10.74
C LEU A 327 -7.41 -1.51 -12.04
N GLU A 328 -7.83 -2.75 -12.23
CA GLU A 328 -8.69 -3.14 -13.35
C GLU A 328 -10.05 -2.46 -13.24
N TRP A 329 -10.65 -2.42 -12.04
CA TRP A 329 -11.93 -1.74 -11.83
C TRP A 329 -11.84 -0.24 -12.12
N ALA A 330 -10.73 0.41 -11.75
CA ALA A 330 -10.49 1.80 -12.09
C ALA A 330 -10.27 1.99 -13.60
N ALA A 331 -9.48 1.12 -14.24
CA ALA A 331 -9.23 1.16 -15.68
C ALA A 331 -10.52 1.03 -16.49
N ASN A 332 -11.43 0.14 -16.08
CA ASN A 332 -12.75 -0.01 -16.71
C ASN A 332 -13.57 1.28 -16.63
N LEU A 333 -13.52 2.01 -15.51
CA LEU A 333 -14.23 3.27 -15.37
C LEU A 333 -13.56 4.39 -16.19
N GLN A 334 -12.23 4.44 -16.18
CA GLN A 334 -11.43 5.39 -16.95
C GLN A 334 -11.63 5.26 -18.46
N PHE A 335 -11.89 4.04 -18.95
CA PHE A 335 -12.26 3.81 -20.33
C PHE A 335 -13.47 4.67 -20.77
N TYR A 336 -14.49 4.77 -19.92
CA TYR A 336 -15.66 5.62 -20.21
C TYR A 336 -15.40 7.12 -20.00
N LEU A 337 -14.44 7.48 -19.15
CA LEU A 337 -14.06 8.86 -18.87
C LEU A 337 -13.09 9.45 -19.91
N GLY A 338 -12.73 8.69 -20.95
CA GLY A 338 -11.85 9.14 -22.03
C GLY A 338 -10.36 8.87 -21.80
N ASN A 339 -10.01 7.90 -20.96
CA ASN A 339 -8.64 7.42 -20.73
C ASN A 339 -7.66 8.51 -20.26
N GLY A 340 -8.03 9.26 -19.23
CA GLY A 340 -7.18 10.28 -18.60
C GLY A 340 -6.05 9.69 -17.75
N VAL A 341 -5.65 10.44 -16.73
CA VAL A 341 -4.69 9.98 -15.74
C VAL A 341 -5.44 9.47 -14.52
N GLN A 342 -4.99 8.34 -13.96
CA GLN A 342 -5.49 7.74 -12.74
C GLN A 342 -4.49 7.99 -11.59
N PRO A 343 -4.78 8.90 -10.65
CA PRO A 343 -4.03 9.02 -9.41
C PRO A 343 -4.20 7.76 -8.55
N LEU A 344 -3.11 7.31 -7.94
CA LEU A 344 -3.03 6.15 -7.07
C LEU A 344 -2.45 6.56 -5.72
N LEU A 345 -3.07 6.08 -4.65
CA LEU A 345 -2.49 6.02 -3.31
C LEU A 345 -1.90 4.61 -3.13
N ILE A 346 -0.62 4.53 -2.79
CA ILE A 346 0.03 3.27 -2.41
C ILE A 346 0.49 3.40 -0.97
N ALA A 347 -0.12 2.65 -0.06
CA ALA A 347 0.09 2.81 1.37
C ALA A 347 0.09 1.46 2.09
N GLY A 348 0.85 1.37 3.18
CA GLY A 348 0.91 0.16 3.97
C GLY A 348 2.15 0.05 4.84
N LEU A 349 2.47 -1.19 5.19
CA LEU A 349 3.51 -1.56 6.15
C LEU A 349 4.33 -2.72 5.58
N ALA A 350 5.65 -2.58 5.64
CA ALA A 350 6.62 -3.62 5.38
C ALA A 350 7.03 -4.30 6.69
N SER A 351 7.11 -5.63 6.64
CA SER A 351 7.61 -6.44 7.76
C SER A 351 8.53 -7.55 7.26
N ASP A 352 9.46 -7.94 8.11
CA ASP A 352 10.23 -9.17 7.97
C ASP A 352 9.76 -10.14 9.06
N GLN A 353 8.99 -11.15 8.66
CA GLN A 353 8.23 -11.99 9.57
C GLN A 353 7.34 -11.11 10.48
N ALA A 354 7.50 -11.23 11.81
CA ALA A 354 6.79 -10.44 12.80
C ALA A 354 7.41 -9.05 13.06
N LYS A 355 8.61 -8.76 12.53
CA LYS A 355 9.30 -7.49 12.76
C LYS A 355 8.80 -6.43 11.78
N LEU A 356 8.24 -5.36 12.31
CA LEU A 356 7.84 -4.20 11.52
C LEU A 356 9.09 -3.40 11.12
N LEU A 357 9.20 -3.09 9.83
CA LEU A 357 10.36 -2.39 9.28
C LEU A 357 10.03 -0.92 8.97
N ARG A 358 8.93 -0.71 8.24
CA ARG A 358 8.57 0.62 7.75
C ARG A 358 7.11 0.69 7.32
N TRP A 359 6.53 1.84 7.55
CA TRP A 359 5.24 2.28 7.09
C TRP A 359 5.47 3.40 6.08
N ARG A 360 4.73 3.39 4.98
CA ARG A 360 4.97 4.30 3.86
C ARG A 360 3.66 4.58 3.14
N SER A 361 3.58 5.79 2.61
CA SER A 361 2.52 6.22 1.70
C SER A 361 3.20 6.94 0.54
N GLU A 362 2.78 6.61 -0.67
CA GLU A 362 3.25 7.17 -1.93
C GLU A 362 2.03 7.57 -2.77
N ARG A 363 2.20 8.58 -3.61
CA ARG A 363 1.21 8.98 -4.61
C ARG A 363 1.84 8.97 -5.98
N ILE A 364 1.20 8.29 -6.92
CA ILE A 364 1.66 8.18 -8.30
C ILE A 364 0.46 8.40 -9.21
N ALA A 365 0.66 9.07 -10.33
CA ALA A 365 -0.36 9.28 -11.33
C ALA A 365 0.00 8.44 -12.57
N LEU A 366 -0.85 7.49 -12.94
CA LEU A 366 -0.63 6.61 -14.09
C LEU A 366 -1.61 6.96 -15.22
N PRO A 367 -1.15 7.17 -16.45
CA PRO A 367 -2.05 7.18 -17.61
C PRO A 367 -2.92 5.92 -17.63
N ALA A 368 -4.22 6.09 -17.86
CA ALA A 368 -5.17 4.98 -17.86
C ALA A 368 -4.83 3.92 -18.92
N LYS A 369 -4.23 4.31 -20.05
CA LYS A 369 -3.74 3.36 -21.07
C LYS A 369 -2.69 2.39 -20.53
N LEU A 370 -1.82 2.80 -19.62
CA LEU A 370 -0.84 1.89 -18.99
C LEU A 370 -1.53 0.84 -18.10
N LEU A 371 -2.69 1.17 -17.53
CA LEU A 371 -3.49 0.24 -16.70
C LEU A 371 -4.34 -0.72 -17.54
N ALA A 372 -4.70 -0.33 -18.77
CA ALA A 372 -5.62 -1.07 -19.63
C ALA A 372 -4.94 -1.85 -20.77
N SER A 373 -3.74 -1.45 -21.22
CA SER A 373 -3.06 -2.04 -22.37
C SER A 373 -1.78 -2.77 -21.96
N PRO A 374 -1.70 -4.11 -22.16
CA PRO A 374 -0.48 -4.87 -21.95
C PRO A 374 0.73 -4.37 -22.76
N ASP A 375 0.51 -3.86 -23.98
CA ASP A 375 1.58 -3.35 -24.84
C ASP A 375 2.22 -2.08 -24.25
N HIS A 376 1.38 -1.12 -23.85
CA HIS A 376 1.83 0.08 -23.14
C HIS A 376 2.53 -0.26 -21.83
N ALA A 377 1.98 -1.24 -21.09
CA ALA A 377 2.58 -1.73 -19.86
C ALA A 377 3.97 -2.35 -20.08
N ASN A 378 4.16 -3.05 -21.19
CA ASN A 378 5.43 -3.65 -21.57
C ASN A 378 6.51 -2.60 -21.89
N GLU A 379 6.14 -1.46 -22.47
CA GLU A 379 7.09 -0.35 -22.69
C GLU A 379 7.59 0.24 -21.37
N LEU A 380 6.70 0.54 -20.40
CA LEU A 380 7.17 1.01 -19.09
C LEU A 380 8.02 -0.06 -18.37
N ARG A 381 7.64 -1.33 -18.49
CA ARG A 381 8.39 -2.45 -17.92
C ARG A 381 9.80 -2.53 -18.50
N ARG A 382 9.94 -2.34 -19.81
CA ARG A 382 11.24 -2.24 -20.48
C ARG A 382 12.05 -1.05 -19.93
N TYR A 383 11.45 0.13 -19.82
CA TYR A 383 12.14 1.32 -19.29
C TYR A 383 12.68 1.14 -17.88
N VAL A 384 11.88 0.54 -17.00
CA VAL A 384 12.31 0.24 -15.62
C VAL A 384 13.42 -0.82 -15.62
N ARG A 385 13.33 -1.85 -16.47
CA ARG A 385 14.40 -2.86 -16.61
C ARG A 385 15.70 -2.23 -17.10
N ASP A 386 15.65 -1.41 -18.14
CA ASP A 386 16.83 -0.74 -18.72
C ASP A 386 17.53 0.13 -17.66
N ALA A 387 16.77 0.78 -16.79
CA ALA A 387 17.31 1.55 -15.67
C ALA A 387 18.03 0.67 -14.63
N GLU A 388 17.48 -0.48 -14.28
CA GLU A 388 18.10 -1.43 -13.35
C GLU A 388 19.37 -2.06 -13.95
N GLU A 389 19.33 -2.47 -15.22
CA GLU A 389 20.47 -3.06 -15.92
C GLU A 389 21.64 -2.07 -16.05
N LEU A 390 21.34 -0.81 -16.42
CA LEU A 390 22.34 0.26 -16.47
C LEU A 390 22.96 0.51 -15.10
N PHE A 391 22.15 0.56 -14.04
CA PHE A 391 22.67 0.75 -12.68
C PHE A 391 23.56 -0.43 -12.25
N MET A 392 23.18 -1.67 -12.55
CA MET A 392 23.98 -2.84 -12.23
C MET A 392 25.32 -2.83 -12.95
N ALA A 393 25.35 -2.43 -14.22
CA ALA A 393 26.59 -2.25 -14.97
C ALA A 393 27.46 -1.11 -14.40
N LEU A 394 26.86 0.05 -14.08
CA LEU A 394 27.52 1.19 -13.47
C LEU A 394 28.11 0.83 -12.10
N ARG A 395 27.33 0.18 -11.24
CA ARG A 395 27.74 -0.30 -9.92
C ARG A 395 28.93 -1.25 -10.01
N LYS A 396 28.91 -2.20 -10.95
CA LYS A 396 30.04 -3.10 -11.20
C LYS A 396 31.28 -2.33 -11.64
N LEU A 397 31.13 -1.35 -12.52
CA LEU A 397 32.24 -0.50 -12.98
C LEU A 397 32.84 0.33 -11.84
N ALA A 398 31.99 0.97 -11.04
CA ALA A 398 32.38 1.77 -9.88
C ALA A 398 33.07 0.90 -8.80
N THR A 399 32.59 -0.32 -8.59
CA THR A 399 33.21 -1.29 -7.69
C THR A 399 34.62 -1.65 -8.16
N GLY A 400 34.81 -1.93 -9.44
CA GLY A 400 36.13 -2.21 -10.02
C GLY A 400 37.09 -1.02 -9.88
N MET A 401 36.60 0.19 -10.11
CA MET A 401 37.38 1.42 -9.92
C MET A 401 37.83 1.60 -8.46
N LEU A 402 36.92 1.41 -7.50
CA LEU A 402 37.24 1.53 -6.08
C LEU A 402 38.21 0.43 -5.64
N ALA A 403 38.04 -0.82 -6.11
CA ALA A 403 38.92 -1.93 -5.80
C ALA A 403 40.38 -1.67 -6.22
N GLU A 404 40.63 -0.99 -7.36
CA GLU A 404 41.97 -0.60 -7.79
C GLU A 404 42.69 0.36 -6.84
N THR A 405 41.96 1.06 -5.98
CA THR A 405 42.55 1.96 -4.98
C THR A 405 42.88 1.28 -3.65
N LEU A 406 42.33 0.09 -3.42
CA LEU A 406 42.52 -0.71 -2.21
C LEU A 406 43.73 -1.66 -2.33
N PRO A 407 44.25 -2.20 -1.21
CA PRO A 407 45.26 -3.26 -1.24
C PRO A 407 44.73 -4.51 -1.95
N ASP A 408 45.62 -5.21 -2.66
CA ASP A 408 45.30 -6.43 -3.41
C ASP A 408 44.03 -6.33 -4.31
N PRO A 409 44.04 -5.48 -5.36
CA PRO A 409 42.88 -5.25 -6.21
C PRO A 409 42.31 -6.48 -6.92
N GLY A 410 43.11 -7.55 -7.05
CA GLY A 410 42.70 -8.80 -7.69
C GLY A 410 41.97 -9.76 -6.76
N SER A 411 42.02 -9.52 -5.43
CA SER A 411 41.36 -10.38 -4.45
C SER A 411 39.84 -10.21 -4.44
N LYS A 412 39.14 -11.33 -4.23
CA LYS A 412 37.69 -11.37 -4.05
C LYS A 412 37.24 -10.55 -2.84
N ASP A 413 38.04 -10.54 -1.76
CA ASP A 413 37.70 -9.83 -0.53
C ASP A 413 37.76 -8.31 -0.72
N THR A 414 38.77 -7.84 -1.46
CA THR A 414 38.90 -6.44 -1.84
C THR A 414 37.72 -5.99 -2.69
N TRP A 415 37.32 -6.81 -3.66
CA TRP A 415 36.14 -6.57 -4.50
C TRP A 415 34.84 -6.53 -3.69
N ALA A 416 34.66 -7.47 -2.75
CA ALA A 416 33.50 -7.50 -1.86
C ALA A 416 33.43 -6.24 -0.98
N ARG A 417 34.57 -5.83 -0.40
CA ARG A 417 34.67 -4.60 0.39
C ARG A 417 34.37 -3.35 -0.43
N ALA A 418 34.93 -3.26 -1.63
CA ALA A 418 34.64 -2.15 -2.54
C ALA A 418 33.14 -2.09 -2.87
N ARG A 419 32.51 -3.24 -3.15
CA ARG A 419 31.07 -3.31 -3.44
C ARG A 419 30.25 -2.79 -2.26
N SER A 420 30.55 -3.26 -1.05
CA SER A 420 29.87 -2.80 0.17
C SER A 420 30.00 -1.29 0.39
N LEU A 421 31.16 -0.70 0.08
CA LEU A 421 31.35 0.76 0.16
C LEU A 421 30.54 1.52 -0.89
N ILE A 422 30.43 1.00 -2.12
CA ILE A 422 29.57 1.58 -3.16
C ILE A 422 28.10 1.48 -2.75
N ASP A 423 27.68 0.35 -2.20
CA ASP A 423 26.30 0.10 -1.78
C ASP A 423 25.87 0.97 -0.60
N ALA A 424 26.78 1.21 0.34
CA ALA A 424 26.58 2.13 1.46
C ALA A 424 26.70 3.61 1.06
N GLY A 425 27.23 3.89 -0.13
CA GLY A 425 27.41 5.23 -0.67
C GLY A 425 26.15 5.80 -1.32
N PRO A 426 26.20 7.08 -1.73
CA PRO A 426 25.03 7.77 -2.29
C PRO A 426 24.72 7.40 -3.74
N ALA A 427 25.58 6.63 -4.43
CA ALA A 427 25.50 6.41 -5.87
C ALA A 427 24.16 5.80 -6.31
N GLY A 428 23.66 4.79 -5.60
CA GLY A 428 22.36 4.18 -5.91
C GLY A 428 21.19 5.13 -5.68
N ALA A 429 21.17 5.81 -4.53
CA ALA A 429 20.12 6.76 -4.21
C ALA A 429 20.07 7.92 -5.22
N LEU A 430 21.23 8.48 -5.58
CA LEU A 430 21.33 9.56 -6.56
C LEU A 430 20.93 9.11 -7.96
N TYR A 431 21.38 7.93 -8.40
CA TYR A 431 21.00 7.39 -9.70
C TYR A 431 19.49 7.28 -9.84
N PHE A 432 18.83 6.55 -8.92
CA PHE A 432 17.39 6.30 -9.05
C PHE A 432 16.56 7.56 -8.80
N ALA A 433 16.98 8.46 -7.90
CA ALA A 433 16.31 9.75 -7.72
C ALA A 433 16.46 10.65 -8.96
N SER A 434 17.64 10.65 -9.59
CA SER A 434 17.91 11.44 -10.80
C SER A 434 17.07 10.94 -11.97
N ALA A 435 17.00 9.61 -12.16
CA ALA A 435 16.20 8.96 -13.19
C ALA A 435 14.68 9.23 -13.03
N GLU A 436 14.18 9.14 -11.80
CA GLU A 436 12.75 9.32 -11.47
C GLU A 436 12.19 10.68 -11.88
N ARG A 437 13.02 11.74 -11.90
CA ARG A 437 12.58 13.12 -12.19
C ARG A 437 11.80 13.27 -13.49
N GLN A 438 12.16 12.50 -14.52
CA GLN A 438 11.48 12.53 -15.82
C GLN A 438 10.44 11.43 -15.99
N LEU A 439 10.34 10.48 -15.05
CA LEU A 439 9.49 9.30 -15.19
C LEU A 439 8.01 9.65 -15.37
N GLY A 440 7.51 10.65 -14.63
CA GLY A 440 6.13 11.13 -14.80
C GLY A 440 5.83 11.63 -16.22
N ARG A 441 6.77 12.37 -16.83
CA ARG A 441 6.65 12.84 -18.22
C ARG A 441 6.77 11.70 -19.22
N VAL A 442 7.70 10.77 -18.99
CA VAL A 442 7.84 9.56 -19.80
C VAL A 442 6.55 8.75 -19.80
N MET A 443 5.93 8.53 -18.63
CA MET A 443 4.64 7.84 -18.54
C MET A 443 3.55 8.60 -19.30
N ALA A 444 3.48 9.93 -19.19
CA ALA A 444 2.52 10.73 -19.96
C ALA A 444 2.70 10.56 -21.48
N LEU A 445 3.93 10.62 -21.99
CA LEU A 445 4.24 10.38 -23.41
C LEU A 445 3.83 8.97 -23.85
N LEU A 446 4.13 7.94 -23.04
CA LEU A 446 3.66 6.58 -23.30
C LEU A 446 2.13 6.52 -23.37
N GLY A 447 1.42 7.20 -22.46
CA GLY A 447 -0.04 7.29 -22.47
C GLY A 447 -0.62 8.02 -23.69
N ASN A 448 0.17 8.85 -24.37
CA ASN A 448 -0.21 9.59 -25.58
C ASN A 448 0.23 8.91 -26.88
N ASP A 449 0.79 7.69 -26.82
CA ASP A 449 1.39 6.98 -27.97
C ASP A 449 2.63 7.70 -28.58
N GLU A 450 3.26 8.59 -27.82
CA GLU A 450 4.47 9.36 -28.19
C GLU A 450 5.75 8.56 -27.85
N LEU A 451 5.87 7.35 -28.42
CA LEU A 451 6.88 6.36 -28.00
C LEU A 451 8.33 6.79 -28.28
N ASP A 452 8.58 7.44 -29.41
CA ASP A 452 9.92 7.91 -29.78
C ASP A 452 10.40 9.04 -28.85
N GLU A 453 9.51 9.99 -28.51
CA GLU A 453 9.82 11.03 -27.53
C GLU A 453 9.99 10.46 -26.13
N ALA A 454 9.18 9.47 -25.74
CA ALA A 454 9.31 8.78 -24.46
C ALA A 454 10.68 8.08 -24.34
N GLU A 455 11.10 7.37 -25.38
CA GLU A 455 12.39 6.67 -25.46
C GLU A 455 13.55 7.67 -25.36
N ALA A 456 13.51 8.74 -26.15
CA ALA A 456 14.55 9.75 -26.16
C ALA A 456 14.69 10.43 -24.79
N LEU A 457 13.57 10.81 -24.18
CA LEU A 457 13.54 11.42 -22.85
C LEU A 457 14.06 10.48 -21.77
N TRP A 458 13.66 9.20 -21.82
CA TRP A 458 14.11 8.22 -20.83
C TRP A 458 15.60 7.93 -20.95
N ARG A 459 16.13 7.73 -22.17
CA ARG A 459 17.57 7.54 -22.41
C ARG A 459 18.39 8.71 -21.90
N GLN A 460 17.94 9.94 -22.14
CA GLN A 460 18.60 11.13 -21.62
C GLN A 460 18.59 11.16 -20.08
N SER A 461 17.44 10.85 -19.47
CA SER A 461 17.32 10.76 -18.00
C SER A 461 18.29 9.73 -17.40
N LEU A 462 18.38 8.54 -18.00
CA LEU A 462 19.30 7.48 -17.57
C LEU A 462 20.77 7.86 -17.77
N HIS A 463 21.10 8.51 -18.88
CA HIS A 463 22.45 9.01 -19.14
C HIS A 463 22.89 10.02 -18.07
N ASP A 464 22.02 10.98 -17.72
CA ASP A 464 22.32 11.99 -16.71
C ASP A 464 22.38 11.38 -15.30
N ALA A 465 21.45 10.47 -14.97
CA ALA A 465 21.47 9.73 -13.71
C ALA A 465 22.77 8.94 -13.51
N ALA A 466 23.25 8.26 -14.55
CA ALA A 466 24.51 7.50 -14.49
C ALA A 466 25.72 8.43 -14.29
N ARG A 467 25.71 9.61 -14.90
CA ARG A 467 26.75 10.62 -14.70
C ARG A 467 26.73 11.18 -13.29
N ASP A 468 25.57 11.54 -12.75
CA ASP A 468 25.40 12.05 -11.38
C ASP A 468 25.94 11.04 -10.36
N ALA A 469 25.54 9.78 -10.50
CA ALA A 469 25.99 8.70 -9.63
C ALA A 469 27.49 8.46 -9.74
N TRP A 470 28.06 8.49 -10.95
CA TRP A 470 29.51 8.36 -11.15
C TRP A 470 30.28 9.51 -10.50
N GLN A 471 29.81 10.75 -10.64
CA GLN A 471 30.44 11.91 -10.00
C GLN A 471 30.42 11.80 -8.47
N ALA A 472 29.33 11.28 -7.89
CA ALA A 472 29.26 11.03 -6.46
C ALA A 472 30.28 9.99 -5.97
N VAL A 473 30.50 8.92 -6.77
CA VAL A 473 31.56 7.94 -6.48
C VAL A 473 32.94 8.59 -6.53
N LEU A 474 33.22 9.40 -7.56
CA LEU A 474 34.51 10.12 -7.67
C LEU A 474 34.75 11.07 -6.51
N ALA A 475 33.72 11.81 -6.09
CA ALA A 475 33.80 12.71 -4.95
C ALA A 475 34.18 11.94 -3.66
N GLY A 476 33.58 10.77 -3.44
CA GLY A 476 33.92 9.89 -2.31
C GLY A 476 35.32 9.25 -2.40
N LEU A 477 35.81 9.00 -3.60
CA LEU A 477 37.17 8.45 -3.83
C LEU A 477 38.28 9.48 -3.55
N GLY A 478 37.96 10.76 -3.68
CA GLY A 478 38.91 11.86 -3.51
C GLY A 478 39.86 12.03 -4.70
N ARG A 479 40.94 12.82 -4.49
CA ARG A 479 41.86 13.26 -5.55
C ARG A 479 43.30 12.72 -5.41
N GLY A 480 43.50 11.64 -4.66
CA GLY A 480 44.81 11.02 -4.51
C GLY A 480 45.33 10.40 -5.81
N ALA A 481 46.64 10.20 -5.94
CA ALA A 481 47.25 9.66 -7.16
C ALA A 481 46.70 8.27 -7.58
N LYS A 482 46.39 7.40 -6.60
CA LYS A 482 45.73 6.10 -6.86
C LYS A 482 44.31 6.28 -7.41
N ALA A 483 43.55 7.22 -6.85
CA ALA A 483 42.18 7.54 -7.27
C ALA A 483 42.16 8.06 -8.71
N LEU A 484 43.01 9.05 -9.03
CA LEU A 484 43.12 9.61 -10.38
C LEU A 484 43.53 8.56 -11.42
N ARG A 485 44.45 7.65 -11.06
CA ARG A 485 44.85 6.54 -11.94
C ARG A 485 43.70 5.56 -12.19
N ALA A 486 42.95 5.19 -11.14
CA ALA A 486 41.81 4.30 -11.26
C ALA A 486 40.68 4.93 -12.10
N GLU A 487 40.40 6.22 -11.89
CA GLU A 487 39.46 7.01 -12.70
C GLU A 487 39.87 7.00 -14.18
N ALA A 488 41.12 7.33 -14.49
CA ALA A 488 41.62 7.37 -15.87
C ALA A 488 41.48 6.03 -16.60
N ARG A 489 41.61 4.90 -15.89
CA ARG A 489 41.44 3.54 -16.45
C ARG A 489 39.97 3.17 -16.69
N HIS A 490 39.07 3.64 -15.83
CA HIS A 490 37.66 3.27 -15.88
C HIS A 490 36.80 4.25 -16.69
N HIS A 491 37.24 5.50 -16.85
CA HIS A 491 36.50 6.52 -17.58
C HIS A 491 36.15 6.11 -19.03
N PRO A 492 37.05 5.52 -19.84
CA PRO A 492 36.67 5.05 -21.18
C PRO A 492 35.59 3.97 -21.17
N ARG A 493 35.58 3.10 -20.14
CA ARG A 493 34.55 2.07 -19.97
C ARG A 493 33.19 2.68 -19.59
N LEU A 494 33.19 3.74 -18.78
CA LEU A 494 31.97 4.52 -18.52
C LEU A 494 31.44 5.14 -19.81
N LEU A 495 32.31 5.76 -20.62
CA LEU A 495 31.90 6.34 -21.90
C LEU A 495 31.31 5.28 -22.84
N GLY A 496 31.91 4.09 -22.88
CA GLY A 496 31.37 2.95 -23.63
C GLY A 496 30.01 2.48 -23.12
N LEU A 497 29.82 2.43 -21.79
CA LEU A 497 28.53 2.09 -21.17
C LEU A 497 27.42 3.09 -21.52
N LEU A 498 27.76 4.38 -21.62
CA LEU A 498 26.80 5.45 -21.88
C LEU A 498 26.59 5.75 -23.38
N ALA A 499 27.44 5.21 -24.26
CA ALA A 499 27.37 5.48 -25.70
C ALA A 499 26.00 5.11 -26.33
N PRO A 500 25.35 3.98 -25.99
CA PRO A 500 24.04 3.62 -26.56
C PRO A 500 22.90 4.57 -26.18
N LEU A 501 23.05 5.34 -25.10
CA LEU A 501 22.03 6.26 -24.59
C LEU A 501 22.07 7.63 -25.25
N ARG A 502 23.14 7.94 -25.99
CA ARG A 502 23.25 9.22 -26.69
C ARG A 502 22.34 9.18 -27.92
N ALA A 503 21.55 10.24 -28.11
CA ALA A 503 20.84 10.43 -29.36
C ALA A 503 21.87 10.50 -30.50
N THR A 504 21.74 9.62 -31.48
CA THR A 504 22.42 9.82 -32.76
C THR A 504 21.74 11.03 -33.41
N PRO A 505 22.46 12.11 -33.75
CA PRO A 505 21.84 13.17 -34.53
C PRO A 505 21.31 12.54 -35.82
N THR A 506 20.01 12.64 -36.05
CA THR A 506 19.42 12.35 -37.35
C THR A 506 20.19 13.20 -38.35
N PRO A 507 20.90 12.62 -39.33
CA PRO A 507 21.52 13.45 -40.36
C PRO A 507 20.40 14.26 -40.98
N ASP A 508 20.56 15.59 -40.99
CA ASP A 508 19.69 16.50 -41.73
C ASP A 508 19.39 15.85 -43.07
N LYS A 509 18.11 15.68 -43.39
CA LYS A 509 17.72 15.53 -44.80
C LYS A 509 18.13 16.83 -45.46
N GLU A 510 19.38 16.89 -45.92
CA GLU A 510 19.81 17.85 -46.91
C GLU A 510 18.75 17.81 -48.01
N VAL A 511 17.99 18.90 -48.06
CA VAL A 511 17.23 19.30 -49.23
C VAL A 511 18.24 19.41 -50.37
N ARG A 512 18.44 18.30 -51.09
CA ARG A 512 19.02 18.36 -52.42
C ARG A 512 17.92 18.84 -53.35
N ALA A 513 18.05 20.12 -53.68
CA ALA A 513 17.34 20.84 -54.73
C ALA A 513 17.39 20.11 -56.07
#